data_AF-A0A7V9IEG0-F1
#
_entry.id   AF-A0A7V9IEG0-F1
#
_cell.length_a   1.000
_cell.length_b   1.000
_cell.length_c   1.000
_cell.angle_alpha   90.00
_cell.angle_beta   90.00
_cell.angle_gamma   90.00
#
_symmetry.space_group_name_H-M   'P 1'
#
loop_
_entity.id
_entity.type
_entity.pdbx_description
1 polymer ?
#
loop_
_entity_poly.entity_id
_entity_poly.type
_entity_poly.pdbx_seq_one_letter_code
_entity_poly.pdbx_strand_id
1 'polypeptide(L)'
;MNSTKQKERIPRNAQGRQIKIGKWNDILKVSDVNQIWLELHRIVSSHPLVRASKRAGFLVEEGKYNAYTDLTQELFVALLSKDRFQHYVDTGMTDSEVEIEISQIELTNMLTAELRKRYPESYRLARRVSTLVQTSKTFKRFDNVGNPEAHRKLADRLYGLSSWNPEKMRRDVQEMDERVKVVSFQSRDTRMVGCTGDAQIVISNVELEKLIIRVLKAIDSPVDVRSLRGFVMSRLPIMDIHLVPVGGSGESEDDDRAPFEIADSRETPEEDLFRHEGEMEAIGFVDNFLESLNKSVRGKAKQYERMINVLWHCYLISDSGTQLEVAEMLGVSDSLVSDYRKRIEANLQQLSFDGVNEARQFEKALKQKVREMIDVEKSAAVA
;
A
#
# COMPACT_ATOMS: atom_id res chain seq x y z
N MET A 1 11.88 -28.06 66.45
CA MET A 1 11.38 -26.81 65.83
C MET A 1 11.84 -26.81 64.38
N ASN A 2 11.01 -27.34 63.47
CA ASN A 2 11.34 -27.44 62.05
C ASN A 2 10.70 -26.27 61.30
N SER A 3 11.52 -25.28 61.00
CA SER A 3 11.23 -24.14 60.12
C SER A 3 10.86 -24.64 58.71
N THR A 4 9.56 -24.66 58.46
CA THR A 4 8.99 -25.00 57.15
C THR A 4 9.26 -23.85 56.19
N LYS A 5 10.25 -24.02 55.30
CA LYS A 5 10.51 -23.13 54.17
C LYS A 5 9.23 -22.98 53.34
N GLN A 6 8.61 -21.80 53.40
CA GLN A 6 7.55 -21.41 52.47
C GLN A 6 8.15 -21.43 51.06
N LYS A 7 7.76 -22.41 50.24
CA LYS A 7 8.04 -22.41 48.81
C LYS A 7 7.31 -21.23 48.17
N GLU A 8 8.06 -20.24 47.69
CA GLU A 8 7.56 -19.14 46.87
C GLU A 8 6.70 -19.70 45.73
N ARG A 9 5.45 -19.24 45.65
CA ARG A 9 4.51 -19.65 44.62
C ARG A 9 4.89 -18.97 43.31
N ILE A 10 5.55 -19.72 42.43
CA ILE A 10 5.87 -19.28 41.06
C ILE A 10 4.58 -18.90 40.31
N PRO A 11 4.54 -17.75 39.61
CA PRO A 11 3.40 -17.36 38.79
C PRO A 11 3.08 -18.40 37.71
N ARG A 12 1.83 -18.85 37.67
CA ARG A 12 1.30 -19.80 36.68
C ARG A 12 0.55 -19.03 35.60
N ASN A 13 0.73 -19.40 34.35
CA ASN A 13 -0.10 -18.88 33.25
C ASN A 13 -1.57 -19.36 33.43
N ALA A 14 -2.52 -18.74 32.72
CA ALA A 14 -3.95 -19.11 32.69
C ALA A 14 -4.21 -20.58 32.29
N GLN A 15 -3.19 -21.29 31.79
CA GLN A 15 -3.21 -22.70 31.41
C GLN A 15 -2.43 -23.61 32.38
N GLY A 16 -2.03 -23.11 33.56
CA GLY A 16 -1.40 -23.92 34.63
C GLY A 16 0.07 -24.32 34.40
N ARG A 17 0.70 -23.95 33.27
CA ARG A 17 2.13 -24.18 33.03
C ARG A 17 3.00 -23.18 33.80
N GLN A 18 4.09 -23.67 34.38
CA GLN A 18 5.14 -22.84 34.98
C GLN A 18 5.77 -21.97 33.89
N ILE A 19 5.72 -20.66 34.10
CA ILE A 19 6.43 -19.71 33.25
C ILE A 19 7.90 -19.86 33.62
N LYS A 20 8.78 -20.14 32.64
CA LYS A 20 10.22 -20.06 32.87
C LYS A 20 10.54 -18.59 33.13
N ILE A 21 10.98 -18.27 34.34
CA ILE A 21 11.33 -16.90 34.72
C ILE A 21 12.80 -16.67 34.35
N GLY A 22 13.09 -15.55 33.68
CA GLY A 22 14.45 -15.15 33.33
C GLY A 22 15.24 -14.72 34.57
N LYS A 23 16.56 -14.87 34.55
CA LYS A 23 17.44 -14.41 35.65
C LYS A 23 17.74 -12.91 35.52
N TRP A 24 16.70 -12.09 35.57
CA TRP A 24 16.78 -10.65 35.27
C TRP A 24 17.81 -9.91 36.12
N ASN A 25 17.86 -10.17 37.42
CA ASN A 25 18.77 -9.48 38.33
C ASN A 25 20.25 -9.73 38.01
N ASP A 26 20.61 -10.96 37.65
CA ASP A 26 21.99 -11.29 37.28
C ASP A 26 22.35 -10.65 35.93
N ILE A 27 21.42 -10.72 34.97
CA ILE A 27 21.60 -10.19 33.62
C ILE A 27 21.74 -8.65 33.64
N LEU A 28 20.88 -7.96 34.40
CA LEU A 28 20.86 -6.50 34.49
C LEU A 28 22.08 -5.96 35.24
N LYS A 29 22.52 -6.63 36.32
CA LYS A 29 23.75 -6.24 37.05
C LYS A 29 25.01 -6.36 36.22
N VAL A 30 25.10 -7.39 35.37
CA VAL A 30 26.23 -7.59 34.45
C VAL A 30 26.08 -6.71 33.19
N SER A 31 24.92 -6.10 32.98
CA SER A 31 24.60 -5.31 31.78
C SER A 31 24.81 -6.09 30.46
N ASP A 32 24.49 -7.40 30.48
CA ASP A 32 24.63 -8.25 29.29
C ASP A 32 23.46 -8.02 28.32
N VAL A 33 23.69 -7.14 27.35
CA VAL A 33 22.70 -6.75 26.33
C VAL A 33 22.17 -7.94 25.54
N ASN A 34 23.01 -8.94 25.25
CA ASN A 34 22.59 -10.11 24.47
C ASN A 34 21.61 -10.99 25.26
N GLN A 35 21.86 -11.18 26.55
CA GLN A 35 20.96 -11.92 27.42
C GLN A 35 19.65 -11.16 27.67
N ILE A 36 19.71 -9.84 27.83
CA ILE A 36 18.51 -8.98 27.92
C ILE A 36 17.65 -9.17 26.66
N TRP A 37 18.26 -9.10 25.47
CA TRP A 37 17.55 -9.28 24.21
C TRP A 37 16.87 -10.65 24.10
N LEU A 38 17.58 -11.73 24.44
CA LEU A 38 17.03 -13.09 24.38
C LEU A 38 15.84 -13.28 25.33
N GLU A 39 15.92 -12.74 26.55
CA GLU A 39 14.82 -12.82 27.52
C GLU A 39 13.62 -11.95 27.09
N LEU A 40 13.85 -10.76 26.55
CA LEU A 40 12.78 -9.94 25.98
C LEU A 40 12.09 -10.64 24.80
N HIS A 41 12.87 -11.22 23.88
CA HIS A 41 12.32 -11.98 22.75
C HIS A 41 11.48 -13.18 23.23
N ARG A 42 11.92 -13.86 24.30
CA ARG A 42 11.13 -14.93 24.94
C ARG A 42 9.80 -14.39 25.48
N ILE A 43 9.81 -13.25 26.17
CA ILE A 43 8.58 -12.63 26.68
C ILE A 43 7.64 -12.27 25.51
N VAL A 44 8.14 -11.57 24.50
CA VAL A 44 7.35 -11.14 23.33
C VAL A 44 6.74 -12.32 22.59
N SER A 45 7.54 -13.34 22.25
CA SER A 45 7.09 -14.52 21.50
C SER A 45 6.08 -15.39 22.27
N SER A 46 6.18 -15.42 23.60
CA SER A 46 5.25 -16.17 24.45
C SER A 46 4.01 -15.37 24.87
N HIS A 47 4.00 -14.06 24.66
CA HIS A 47 2.94 -13.18 25.13
C HIS A 47 1.59 -13.47 24.43
N PRO A 48 0.49 -13.69 25.19
CA PRO A 48 -0.80 -14.06 24.60
C PRO A 48 -1.35 -13.06 23.59
N LEU A 49 -1.18 -11.75 23.82
CA LEU A 49 -1.68 -10.73 22.90
C LEU A 49 -0.88 -10.72 21.61
N VAL A 50 0.45 -10.88 21.67
CA VAL A 50 1.30 -10.90 20.46
C VAL A 50 0.93 -12.10 19.60
N ARG A 51 0.78 -13.28 20.21
CA ARG A 51 0.36 -14.50 19.49
C ARG A 51 -1.04 -14.38 18.89
N ALA A 52 -1.97 -13.73 19.59
CA ALA A 52 -3.31 -13.48 19.07
C ALA A 52 -3.27 -12.50 17.88
N SER A 53 -2.51 -11.41 17.99
CA SER A 53 -2.34 -10.43 16.91
C SER A 53 -1.69 -11.06 15.67
N LYS A 54 -0.68 -11.91 15.83
CA LYS A 54 -0.06 -12.64 14.71
C LYS A 54 -1.06 -13.56 14.00
N ARG A 55 -1.86 -14.33 14.76
CA ARG A 55 -2.88 -15.22 14.19
C ARG A 55 -3.98 -14.48 13.44
N ALA A 56 -4.31 -13.27 13.89
CA ALA A 56 -5.31 -12.43 13.26
C ALA A 56 -4.77 -11.60 12.08
N GLY A 57 -3.51 -11.80 11.68
CA GLY A 57 -2.91 -11.10 10.54
C GLY A 57 -2.49 -9.65 10.83
N PHE A 58 -2.67 -9.15 12.06
CA PHE A 58 -2.34 -7.76 12.43
C PHE A 58 -0.84 -7.47 12.51
N LEU A 59 0.00 -8.51 12.61
CA LEU A 59 1.46 -8.40 12.69
C LEU A 59 2.15 -8.83 11.38
N VAL A 60 1.44 -8.72 10.25
CA VAL A 60 2.02 -8.92 8.92
C VAL A 60 2.42 -7.54 8.41
N GLU A 61 3.72 -7.26 8.43
CA GLU A 61 4.28 -6.20 7.58
C GLU A 61 4.84 -6.85 6.31
N GLU A 62 4.71 -6.13 5.20
CA GLU A 62 5.20 -6.50 3.87
C GLU A 62 6.73 -6.67 3.91
N GLY A 63 7.19 -7.88 4.18
CA GLY A 63 8.62 -8.19 4.22
C GLY A 63 8.93 -9.49 4.95
N LYS A 64 10.08 -10.09 4.62
CA LYS A 64 10.58 -11.35 5.21
C LYS A 64 11.01 -11.23 6.69
N TYR A 65 10.69 -10.13 7.38
CA TYR A 65 11.13 -9.86 8.75
C TYR A 65 10.20 -10.50 9.77
N ASN A 66 10.79 -11.03 10.84
CA ASN A 66 10.07 -11.73 11.88
C ASN A 66 9.46 -10.70 12.83
N ALA A 67 8.16 -10.44 12.73
CA ALA A 67 7.45 -9.45 13.57
C ALA A 67 7.72 -9.56 15.09
N TYR A 68 8.14 -10.72 15.59
CA TYR A 68 8.58 -10.87 16.98
C TYR A 68 9.88 -10.13 17.27
N THR A 69 10.83 -10.12 16.32
CA THR A 69 12.09 -9.40 16.39
C THR A 69 11.85 -7.90 16.42
N ASP A 70 10.98 -7.37 15.57
CA ASP A 70 10.68 -5.93 15.52
C ASP A 70 10.00 -5.47 16.81
N LEU A 71 8.99 -6.20 17.28
CA LEU A 71 8.36 -5.95 18.59
C LEU A 71 9.35 -6.05 19.76
N THR A 72 10.35 -6.94 19.67
CA THR A 72 11.40 -7.06 20.69
C THR A 72 12.31 -5.83 20.65
N GLN A 73 12.67 -5.36 19.46
CA GLN A 73 13.47 -4.16 19.26
C GLN A 73 12.76 -2.94 19.83
N GLU A 74 11.49 -2.75 19.47
CA GLU A 74 10.66 -1.65 19.97
C GLU A 74 10.55 -1.70 21.50
N LEU A 75 10.29 -2.88 22.08
CA LEU A 75 10.21 -3.04 23.52
C LEU A 75 11.54 -2.71 24.20
N PHE A 76 12.66 -3.18 23.66
CA PHE A 76 14.00 -2.90 24.18
C PHE A 76 14.29 -1.39 24.17
N VAL A 77 14.06 -0.71 23.04
CA VAL A 77 14.26 0.73 22.90
C VAL A 77 13.32 1.50 23.85
N ALA A 78 12.07 1.07 23.99
CA ALA A 78 11.11 1.70 24.90
C ALA A 78 11.55 1.58 26.36
N LEU A 79 11.99 0.40 26.80
CA LEU A 79 12.49 0.17 28.16
C LEU A 79 13.76 0.99 28.43
N LEU A 80 14.68 1.05 27.46
CA LEU A 80 15.90 1.84 27.57
C LEU A 80 15.62 3.35 27.63
N SER A 81 14.75 3.86 26.75
CA SER A 81 14.41 5.30 26.70
C SER A 81 13.73 5.82 27.97
N LYS A 82 13.06 4.93 28.71
CA LYS A 82 12.40 5.21 29.99
C LYS A 82 13.29 4.89 31.20
N ASP A 83 14.54 4.50 30.98
CA ASP A 83 15.49 4.07 32.00
C ASP A 83 14.95 2.96 32.93
N ARG A 84 14.13 2.05 32.37
CA ARG A 84 13.45 1.01 33.15
C ARG A 84 14.40 -0.03 33.71
N PHE A 85 15.45 -0.37 32.96
CA PHE A 85 16.44 -1.34 33.41
C PHE A 85 17.17 -0.88 34.67
N GLN A 86 17.58 0.39 34.72
CA GLN A 86 18.21 0.97 35.90
C GLN A 86 17.22 1.03 37.07
N HIS A 87 15.96 1.46 36.81
CA HIS A 87 14.91 1.45 37.81
C HIS A 87 14.70 0.07 38.46
N TYR A 88 14.73 -1.03 37.69
CA TYR A 88 14.58 -2.39 38.24
C TYR A 88 15.72 -2.75 39.20
N VAL A 89 16.94 -2.32 38.87
CA VAL A 89 18.12 -2.55 39.72
C VAL A 89 18.04 -1.69 40.98
N ASP A 90 17.72 -0.40 40.86
CA ASP A 90 17.69 0.55 41.98
C ASP A 90 16.58 0.24 42.99
N THR A 91 15.44 -0.23 42.51
CA THR A 91 14.30 -0.62 43.35
C THR A 91 14.45 -2.03 43.93
N GLY A 92 15.45 -2.81 43.49
CA GLY A 92 15.71 -4.16 43.97
C GLY A 92 14.59 -5.15 43.65
N MET A 93 13.93 -4.99 42.50
CA MET A 93 12.83 -5.87 42.08
C MET A 93 13.32 -7.32 41.91
N THR A 94 12.46 -8.28 42.27
CA THR A 94 12.72 -9.70 42.02
C THR A 94 12.59 -10.02 40.53
N ASP A 95 13.24 -11.09 40.07
CA ASP A 95 13.14 -11.55 38.67
C ASP A 95 11.68 -11.74 38.22
N SER A 96 10.82 -12.17 39.15
CA SER A 96 9.40 -12.36 38.90
C SER A 96 8.63 -11.04 38.73
N GLU A 97 8.99 -10.01 39.50
CA GLU A 97 8.38 -8.68 39.42
C GLU A 97 8.80 -7.99 38.12
N VAL A 98 10.08 -8.06 37.76
CA VAL A 98 10.60 -7.55 36.48
C VAL A 98 9.87 -8.19 35.30
N GLU A 99 9.73 -9.51 35.30
CA GLU A 99 9.02 -10.22 34.22
C GLU A 99 7.52 -9.86 34.16
N ILE A 100 6.87 -9.70 35.31
CA ILE A 100 5.47 -9.25 35.38
C ILE A 100 5.33 -7.83 34.85
N GLU A 101 6.21 -6.91 35.24
CA GLU A 101 6.17 -5.52 34.80
C GLU A 101 6.41 -5.42 33.29
N ILE A 102 7.45 -6.07 32.77
CA ILE A 102 7.74 -6.05 31.33
C ILE A 102 6.58 -6.67 30.53
N SER A 103 6.08 -7.84 30.93
CA SER A 103 5.05 -8.58 30.20
C SER A 103 3.67 -7.94 30.30
N GLN A 104 3.23 -7.61 31.52
CA GLN A 104 1.85 -7.19 31.79
C GLN A 104 1.65 -5.68 31.69
N ILE A 105 2.69 -4.88 31.90
CA ILE A 105 2.60 -3.41 31.87
C ILE A 105 3.24 -2.88 30.59
N GLU A 106 4.55 -3.01 30.42
CA GLU A 106 5.26 -2.32 29.33
C GLU A 106 4.89 -2.87 27.95
N LEU A 107 4.99 -4.18 27.73
CA LEU A 107 4.62 -4.81 26.46
C LEU A 107 3.12 -4.64 26.16
N THR A 108 2.25 -4.75 27.17
CA THR A 108 0.81 -4.56 26.98
C THR A 108 0.47 -3.10 26.62
N ASN A 109 1.14 -2.13 27.25
CA ASN A 109 0.98 -0.71 26.92
C ASN A 109 1.45 -0.39 25.51
N MET A 110 2.59 -0.94 25.10
CA MET A 110 3.13 -0.81 23.74
C MET A 110 2.15 -1.35 22.70
N LEU A 111 1.69 -2.59 22.86
CA LEU A 111 0.70 -3.19 21.95
C LEU A 111 -0.62 -2.40 21.92
N THR A 112 -1.07 -1.88 23.07
CA THR A 112 -2.29 -1.07 23.15
C THR A 112 -2.12 0.30 22.50
N ALA A 113 -0.93 0.89 22.59
CA ALA A 113 -0.61 2.14 21.91
C ALA A 113 -0.62 1.95 20.39
N GLU A 114 -0.02 0.87 19.89
CA GLU A 114 -0.05 0.52 18.47
C GLU A 114 -1.46 0.28 17.95
N LEU A 115 -2.31 -0.44 18.70
CA LEU A 115 -3.74 -0.57 18.35
C LEU A 115 -4.46 0.77 18.29
N ARG A 116 -4.12 1.73 19.16
CA ARG A 116 -4.72 3.06 19.15
C ARG A 116 -4.28 3.90 17.95
N LYS A 117 -3.05 3.70 17.48
CA LYS A 117 -2.52 4.39 16.29
C LYS A 117 -3.09 3.80 15.00
N ARG A 118 -3.02 2.47 14.86
CA ARG A 118 -3.46 1.75 13.64
C ARG A 118 -4.98 1.65 13.51
N TYR A 119 -5.69 1.49 14.63
CA TYR A 119 -7.14 1.29 14.65
C TYR A 119 -7.84 2.24 15.66
N PRO A 120 -7.71 3.58 15.45
CA PRO A 120 -8.17 4.57 16.42
C PRO A 120 -9.68 4.52 16.65
N GLU A 121 -10.48 4.29 15.61
CA GLU A 121 -11.93 4.26 15.73
C GLU A 121 -12.40 2.95 16.35
N SER A 122 -11.94 1.81 15.84
CA SER A 122 -12.23 0.49 16.42
C SER A 122 -11.90 0.46 17.91
N TYR A 123 -10.73 0.97 18.30
CA TYR A 123 -10.30 1.02 19.69
C TYR A 123 -11.23 1.89 20.55
N ARG A 124 -11.60 3.09 20.07
CA ARG A 124 -12.52 4.00 20.77
C ARG A 124 -13.90 3.37 20.95
N LEU A 125 -14.46 2.78 19.89
CA LEU A 125 -15.78 2.13 19.92
C LEU A 125 -15.79 0.91 20.84
N ALA A 126 -14.79 0.03 20.74
CA ALA A 126 -14.64 -1.14 21.60
C ALA A 126 -14.63 -0.76 23.09
N ARG A 127 -13.94 0.33 23.45
CA ARG A 127 -13.92 0.86 24.82
C ARG A 127 -15.28 1.40 25.23
N ARG A 128 -15.93 2.20 24.38
CA ARG A 128 -17.27 2.75 24.64
C ARG A 128 -18.32 1.66 24.84
N VAL A 129 -18.30 0.60 24.02
CA VAL A 129 -19.18 -0.57 24.18
C VAL A 129 -18.95 -1.22 25.54
N SER A 130 -17.69 -1.45 25.92
CA SER A 130 -17.35 -2.02 27.23
C SER A 130 -17.88 -1.17 28.39
N THR A 131 -17.73 0.15 28.30
CA THR A 131 -18.22 1.08 29.33
C THR A 131 -19.74 1.10 29.40
N LEU A 132 -20.44 1.21 28.27
CA LEU A 132 -21.91 1.26 28.25
C LEU A 132 -22.54 -0.01 28.84
N VAL A 133 -21.97 -1.18 28.51
CA VAL A 133 -22.44 -2.46 29.03
C VAL A 133 -22.25 -2.58 30.56
N GLN A 134 -21.24 -1.90 31.11
CA GLN A 134 -21.01 -1.87 32.56
C GLN A 134 -21.85 -0.84 33.31
N THR A 135 -22.08 0.34 32.71
CA THR A 135 -22.68 1.49 33.42
C THR A 135 -24.18 1.62 33.19
N SER A 136 -24.71 1.15 32.05
CA SER A 136 -26.14 1.25 31.77
C SER A 136 -26.94 0.20 32.53
N LYS A 137 -28.09 0.63 33.07
CA LYS A 137 -29.08 -0.24 33.74
C LYS A 137 -29.78 -1.20 32.78
N THR A 138 -29.67 -0.97 31.47
CA THR A 138 -30.25 -1.82 30.43
C THR A 138 -29.56 -3.17 30.32
N PHE A 139 -28.31 -3.27 30.79
CA PHE A 139 -27.53 -4.49 30.74
C PHE A 139 -27.30 -5.05 32.14
N LYS A 140 -27.14 -6.37 32.22
CA LYS A 140 -26.75 -7.04 33.46
C LYS A 140 -25.72 -8.12 33.20
N ARG A 141 -25.00 -8.45 34.26
CA ARG A 141 -23.98 -9.50 34.31
C ARG A 141 -24.61 -10.86 34.61
N PHE A 142 -24.26 -11.90 33.86
CA PHE A 142 -24.86 -13.25 33.94
C PHE A 142 -23.93 -14.29 34.58
N ASP A 143 -22.62 -14.05 34.62
CA ASP A 143 -21.62 -14.89 35.29
C ASP A 143 -21.54 -14.68 36.81
N ASN A 144 -22.48 -13.92 37.40
CA ASN A 144 -22.49 -13.59 38.83
C ASN A 144 -23.27 -14.62 39.68
N VAL A 145 -23.99 -15.56 39.06
CA VAL A 145 -24.82 -16.56 39.76
C VAL A 145 -23.93 -17.74 40.18
N GLY A 146 -23.45 -17.72 41.43
CA GLY A 146 -22.73 -18.84 42.06
C GLY A 146 -21.21 -18.69 42.16
N ASN A 147 -20.57 -17.81 41.40
CA ASN A 147 -19.14 -17.51 41.55
C ASN A 147 -18.80 -16.06 41.14
N PRO A 148 -18.85 -15.09 42.07
CA PRO A 148 -18.58 -13.68 41.75
C PRO A 148 -17.13 -13.40 41.31
N GLU A 149 -16.19 -14.31 41.58
CA GLU A 149 -14.80 -14.27 41.11
C GLU A 149 -14.57 -14.97 39.76
N ALA A 150 -15.59 -15.60 39.18
CA ALA A 150 -15.49 -16.12 37.83
C ALA A 150 -15.15 -14.97 36.87
N HIS A 151 -14.12 -15.19 36.04
CA HIS A 151 -13.63 -14.23 35.05
C HIS A 151 -13.10 -12.89 35.62
N ARG A 152 -11.88 -12.91 36.17
CA ARG A 152 -11.16 -11.69 36.62
C ARG A 152 -11.06 -10.61 35.55
N LYS A 153 -10.88 -11.00 34.27
CA LYS A 153 -10.74 -10.07 33.13
C LYS A 153 -12.10 -9.63 32.61
N LEU A 154 -12.26 -8.32 32.41
CA LEU A 154 -13.49 -7.74 31.85
C LEU A 154 -13.90 -8.37 30.51
N ALA A 155 -12.91 -8.64 29.64
CA ALA A 155 -13.16 -9.18 28.32
C ALA A 155 -13.91 -10.53 28.34
N ASP A 156 -13.81 -11.29 29.43
CA ASP A 156 -14.37 -12.62 29.56
C ASP A 156 -15.66 -12.64 30.38
N ARG A 157 -16.11 -11.49 30.90
CA ARG A 157 -17.36 -11.37 31.68
C ARG A 157 -18.58 -11.47 30.77
N LEU A 158 -19.61 -12.17 31.23
CA LEU A 158 -20.84 -12.41 30.47
C LEU A 158 -21.90 -11.35 30.75
N TYR A 159 -22.38 -10.70 29.68
CA TYR A 159 -23.41 -9.68 29.74
C TYR A 159 -24.59 -10.00 28.81
N GLY A 160 -25.75 -9.46 29.16
CA GLY A 160 -26.97 -9.55 28.38
C GLY A 160 -27.98 -8.49 28.81
N LEU A 161 -29.20 -8.55 28.27
CA LEU A 161 -30.25 -7.60 28.62
C LEU A 161 -30.74 -7.82 30.06
N SER A 162 -30.98 -6.72 30.77
CA SER A 162 -31.44 -6.75 32.16
C SER A 162 -32.79 -7.46 32.32
N SER A 163 -33.65 -7.39 31.30
CA SER A 163 -34.96 -8.02 31.25
C SER A 163 -34.95 -9.55 31.06
N TRP A 164 -33.83 -10.17 30.70
CA TRP A 164 -33.76 -11.62 30.46
C TRP A 164 -33.73 -12.44 31.75
N ASN A 165 -34.14 -13.71 31.71
CA ASN A 165 -34.01 -14.61 32.85
C ASN A 165 -32.51 -14.84 33.20
N PRO A 166 -32.07 -14.73 34.47
CA PRO A 166 -30.71 -15.05 34.90
C PRO A 166 -30.17 -16.41 34.42
N GLU A 167 -31.02 -17.41 34.24
CA GLU A 167 -30.65 -18.78 33.81
C GLU A 167 -30.65 -18.94 32.28
N LYS A 168 -30.66 -17.84 31.52
CA LYS A 168 -30.71 -17.91 30.06
C LYS A 168 -29.49 -18.65 29.50
N MET A 169 -29.76 -19.70 28.72
CA MET A 169 -28.72 -20.53 28.14
C MET A 169 -27.82 -19.74 27.16
N ARG A 170 -26.53 -20.07 27.22
CA ARG A 170 -25.52 -19.57 26.29
C ARG A 170 -25.61 -20.37 24.98
N ARG A 171 -25.65 -19.67 23.85
CA ARG A 171 -25.57 -20.25 22.50
C ARG A 171 -24.12 -20.37 22.05
N ASP A 172 -23.90 -21.17 21.00
CA ASP A 172 -22.59 -21.27 20.37
C ASP A 172 -22.21 -19.96 19.65
N VAL A 173 -20.91 -19.66 19.61
CA VAL A 173 -20.41 -18.40 19.02
C VAL A 173 -20.67 -18.33 17.52
N GLN A 174 -20.62 -19.46 16.81
CA GLN A 174 -20.89 -19.50 15.37
C GLN A 174 -22.37 -19.21 15.08
N GLU A 175 -23.28 -19.81 15.85
CA GLU A 175 -24.72 -19.54 15.72
C GLU A 175 -25.03 -18.06 16.03
N MET A 176 -24.36 -17.48 17.02
CA MET A 176 -24.50 -16.05 17.33
C MET A 176 -24.01 -15.17 16.18
N ASP A 177 -22.86 -15.48 15.57
CA ASP A 177 -22.31 -14.70 14.46
C ASP A 177 -23.26 -14.65 13.25
N GLU A 178 -23.89 -15.78 12.90
CA GLU A 178 -24.88 -15.84 11.83
C GLU A 178 -26.12 -14.98 12.14
N ARG A 179 -26.62 -15.03 13.38
CA ARG A 179 -27.81 -14.25 13.79
C ARG A 179 -27.55 -12.76 13.82
N VAL A 180 -26.32 -12.33 14.15
CA VAL A 180 -25.94 -10.91 14.10
C VAL A 180 -26.09 -10.35 12.68
N LYS A 181 -25.93 -11.19 11.64
CA LYS A 181 -26.03 -10.74 10.25
C LYS A 181 -27.40 -10.18 9.89
N VAL A 182 -28.46 -10.61 10.58
CA VAL A 182 -29.84 -10.11 10.43
C VAL A 182 -29.98 -8.65 10.88
N VAL A 183 -29.10 -8.18 11.79
CA VAL A 183 -29.10 -6.79 12.21
C VAL A 183 -28.56 -5.93 11.07
N SER A 184 -29.39 -4.99 10.61
CA SER A 184 -29.01 -4.01 9.60
C SER A 184 -27.86 -3.15 10.08
N PHE A 185 -26.99 -2.74 9.14
CA PHE A 185 -25.96 -1.76 9.42
C PHE A 185 -26.57 -0.47 9.97
N GLN A 186 -25.95 0.10 10.99
CA GLN A 186 -26.37 1.38 11.53
C GLN A 186 -25.81 2.50 10.64
N SER A 187 -26.70 3.29 10.04
CA SER A 187 -26.33 4.55 9.39
C SER A 187 -25.79 5.52 10.45
N ARG A 188 -24.70 6.21 10.14
CA ARG A 188 -23.98 7.10 11.06
C ARG A 188 -23.92 8.51 10.48
N ASP A 189 -23.84 9.48 11.37
CA ASP A 189 -23.67 10.89 11.02
C ASP A 189 -22.21 11.12 10.61
N THR A 190 -21.99 11.37 9.32
CA THR A 190 -20.69 11.77 8.76
C THR A 190 -20.60 13.28 8.77
N ARG A 191 -19.87 13.83 9.75
CA ARG A 191 -19.61 15.26 9.80
C ARG A 191 -18.25 15.56 9.22
N MET A 192 -18.18 16.53 8.33
CA MET A 192 -16.91 17.09 7.86
C MET A 192 -16.26 17.84 9.03
N VAL A 193 -15.01 17.53 9.34
CA VAL A 193 -14.26 18.23 10.39
C VAL A 193 -12.96 18.80 9.81
N GLY A 194 -12.64 20.05 10.16
CA GLY A 194 -11.38 20.69 9.78
C GLY A 194 -11.34 21.25 8.36
N CYS A 195 -10.15 21.71 7.94
CA CYS A 195 -9.89 22.24 6.60
C CYS A 195 -9.53 21.14 5.57
N THR A 196 -9.31 19.89 6.03
CA THR A 196 -8.91 18.75 5.20
C THR A 196 -10.10 17.95 4.65
N GLY A 197 -11.32 18.23 5.11
CA GLY A 197 -12.52 17.55 4.64
C GLY A 197 -12.68 16.10 5.12
N ASP A 198 -11.94 15.69 6.16
CA ASP A 198 -12.05 14.34 6.68
C ASP A 198 -13.40 14.16 7.41
N ALA A 199 -14.18 13.15 6.98
CA ALA A 199 -15.44 12.82 7.61
C ALA A 199 -15.21 12.11 8.95
N GLN A 200 -15.53 12.74 10.07
CA GLN A 200 -15.56 12.06 11.36
C GLN A 200 -16.89 11.29 11.49
N ILE A 201 -16.79 9.98 11.71
CA ILE A 201 -17.99 9.16 11.95
C ILE A 201 -18.40 9.26 13.42
N VAL A 202 -19.47 10.02 13.69
CA VAL A 202 -19.98 10.23 15.06
C VAL A 202 -21.14 9.27 15.32
N ILE A 203 -21.10 8.57 16.47
CA ILE A 203 -22.24 7.81 17.01
C ILE A 203 -22.47 8.23 18.46
N SER A 204 -23.69 8.61 18.81
CA SER A 204 -24.03 8.97 20.19
C SER A 204 -24.05 7.75 21.11
N ASN A 205 -23.92 7.95 22.42
CA ASN A 205 -24.04 6.84 23.38
C ASN A 205 -25.43 6.18 23.35
N VAL A 206 -26.48 6.98 23.12
CA VAL A 206 -27.86 6.49 23.02
C VAL A 206 -28.06 5.59 21.80
N GLU A 207 -27.52 5.97 20.64
CA GLU A 207 -27.59 5.14 19.43
C GLU A 207 -26.74 3.88 19.55
N LEU A 208 -25.54 3.99 20.13
CA LEU A 208 -24.67 2.85 20.38
C LEU A 208 -25.34 1.85 21.33
N GLU A 209 -26.00 2.33 22.39
CA GLU A 209 -26.79 1.49 23.29
C GLU A 209 -27.96 0.81 22.57
N LYS A 210 -28.72 1.54 21.73
CA LYS A 210 -29.77 0.95 20.89
C LYS A 210 -29.24 -0.13 19.94
N LEU A 211 -28.04 0.04 19.39
CA LEU A 211 -27.40 -0.98 18.56
C LEU A 211 -27.01 -2.21 19.39
N ILE A 212 -26.39 -2.03 20.56
CA ILE A 212 -26.06 -3.14 21.47
C ILE A 212 -27.33 -3.93 21.81
N ILE A 213 -28.45 -3.26 22.10
CA ILE A 213 -29.73 -3.91 22.37
C ILE A 213 -30.21 -4.72 21.16
N ARG A 214 -30.15 -4.17 19.94
CA ARG A 214 -30.54 -4.90 18.72
C ARG A 214 -29.68 -6.13 18.49
N VAL A 215 -28.36 -6.01 18.67
CA VAL A 215 -27.42 -7.13 18.58
C VAL A 215 -27.78 -8.22 19.60
N LEU A 216 -27.97 -7.84 20.88
CA LEU A 216 -28.36 -8.79 21.93
C LEU A 216 -29.72 -9.46 21.65
N LYS A 217 -30.71 -8.71 21.16
CA LYS A 217 -32.02 -9.26 20.77
C LYS A 217 -31.90 -10.26 19.61
N ALA A 218 -31.03 -9.99 18.63
CA ALA A 218 -30.84 -10.88 17.48
C ALA A 218 -30.14 -12.19 17.86
N ILE A 219 -29.05 -12.12 18.65
CA ILE A 219 -28.36 -13.34 19.11
C ILE A 219 -29.17 -14.12 20.15
N ASP A 220 -30.04 -13.44 20.89
CA ASP A 220 -30.92 -14.04 21.90
C ASP A 220 -30.15 -14.89 22.94
N SER A 221 -28.97 -14.41 23.39
CA SER A 221 -28.12 -15.12 24.34
C SER A 221 -27.16 -14.19 25.08
N PRO A 222 -26.80 -14.46 26.36
CA PRO A 222 -25.73 -13.76 27.05
C PRO A 222 -24.38 -14.03 26.39
N VAL A 223 -23.54 -13.00 26.29
CA VAL A 223 -22.29 -13.05 25.53
C VAL A 223 -21.16 -12.37 26.31
N ASP A 224 -19.93 -12.83 26.10
CA ASP A 224 -18.76 -12.20 26.70
C ASP A 224 -18.46 -10.83 26.05
N VAL A 225 -17.88 -9.91 26.82
CA VAL A 225 -17.60 -8.53 26.35
C VAL A 225 -16.68 -8.52 25.12
N ARG A 226 -15.79 -9.51 24.94
CA ARG A 226 -14.94 -9.62 23.75
C ARG A 226 -15.77 -9.89 22.50
N SER A 227 -16.59 -10.93 22.51
CA SER A 227 -17.45 -11.28 21.38
C SER A 227 -18.50 -10.20 21.11
N LEU A 228 -19.09 -9.61 22.15
CA LEU A 228 -20.06 -8.52 22.00
C LEU A 228 -19.46 -7.30 21.29
N ARG A 229 -18.22 -6.91 21.62
CA ARG A 229 -17.53 -5.83 20.90
C ARG A 229 -17.39 -6.15 19.42
N GLY A 230 -16.98 -7.38 19.09
CA GLY A 230 -16.87 -7.84 17.70
C GLY A 230 -18.19 -7.77 16.95
N PHE A 231 -19.28 -8.25 17.55
CA PHE A 231 -20.61 -8.23 16.95
C PHE A 231 -21.17 -6.82 16.75
N VAL A 232 -20.93 -5.91 17.69
CA VAL A 232 -21.37 -4.51 17.55
C VAL A 232 -20.54 -3.79 16.47
N MET A 233 -19.22 -4.02 16.47
CA MET A 233 -18.32 -3.44 15.47
C MET A 233 -18.63 -3.95 14.05
N SER A 234 -19.01 -5.22 13.88
CA SER A 234 -19.36 -5.76 12.56
C SER A 234 -20.64 -5.18 11.95
N ARG A 235 -21.43 -4.43 12.74
CA ARG A 235 -22.66 -3.74 12.31
C ARG A 235 -22.47 -2.22 12.19
N LEU A 236 -21.24 -1.73 12.32
CA LEU A 236 -20.87 -0.34 12.17
C LEU A 236 -19.93 -0.18 10.97
N PRO A 237 -20.13 0.83 10.10
CA PRO A 237 -19.06 1.27 9.23
C PRO A 237 -17.98 1.91 10.11
N ILE A 238 -16.80 1.29 10.14
CA ILE A 238 -15.62 1.75 10.87
C ILE A 238 -14.57 2.18 9.85
N MET A 239 -14.03 3.38 9.99
CA MET A 239 -12.93 3.91 9.19
C MET A 239 -11.70 4.02 10.09
N ASP A 240 -10.86 2.99 10.05
CA ASP A 240 -9.53 3.08 10.64
C ASP A 240 -8.55 3.53 9.55
N ILE A 241 -7.68 4.47 9.89
CA ILE A 241 -6.71 5.06 8.96
C ILE A 241 -5.47 4.16 8.93
N HIS A 242 -5.16 3.61 7.76
CA HIS A 242 -3.91 2.90 7.53
C HIS A 242 -2.88 3.87 6.94
N LEU A 243 -1.86 4.22 7.72
CA LEU A 243 -0.71 4.97 7.20
C LEU A 243 0.09 4.02 6.29
N VAL A 244 0.01 4.25 4.98
CA VAL A 244 0.79 3.50 3.99
C VAL A 244 2.13 4.22 3.77
N PRO A 245 3.28 3.51 3.80
CA PRO A 245 4.56 4.11 3.48
C PRO A 245 4.56 4.73 2.09
N VAL A 246 5.03 5.97 1.98
CA VAL A 246 5.05 6.77 0.74
C VAL A 246 5.97 6.16 -0.35
N GLY A 247 6.79 5.16 -0.02
CA GLY A 247 7.81 4.57 -0.90
C GLY A 247 7.56 3.14 -1.37
N GLY A 248 6.38 2.56 -1.14
CA GLY A 248 6.07 1.22 -1.66
C GLY A 248 5.81 1.27 -3.16
N SER A 249 6.85 1.06 -3.98
CA SER A 249 6.72 0.84 -5.43
C SER A 249 5.72 -0.28 -5.66
N GLY A 250 4.53 0.10 -6.14
CA GLY A 250 3.39 -0.79 -6.30
C GLY A 250 3.64 -1.81 -7.40
N GLU A 251 3.77 -3.06 -6.99
CA GLU A 251 3.32 -4.21 -7.76
C GLU A 251 2.30 -4.95 -6.89
N SER A 252 1.13 -4.34 -6.70
CA SER A 252 -0.04 -5.05 -6.18
C SER A 252 -1.21 -4.83 -7.12
N GLU A 253 -1.65 -5.94 -7.74
CA GLU A 253 -2.76 -6.09 -8.67
C GLU A 253 -4.13 -5.93 -7.98
N ASP A 254 -4.35 -4.82 -7.27
CA ASP A 254 -5.68 -4.48 -6.74
C ASP A 254 -6.28 -3.33 -7.58
N ASP A 255 -7.29 -3.68 -8.37
CA ASP A 255 -8.03 -2.84 -9.34
C ASP A 255 -8.96 -1.79 -8.67
N ASP A 256 -8.95 -1.71 -7.33
CA ASP A 256 -9.76 -0.78 -6.51
C ASP A 256 -8.93 0.35 -5.87
N ARG A 257 -7.71 0.61 -6.37
CA ARG A 257 -6.94 1.80 -5.96
C ARG A 257 -7.49 3.06 -6.64
N ALA A 258 -7.86 4.06 -5.83
CA ALA A 258 -8.12 5.40 -6.32
C ALA A 258 -6.91 5.86 -7.16
N PRO A 259 -7.10 6.31 -8.42
CA PRO A 259 -6.00 6.71 -9.27
C PRO A 259 -5.20 7.82 -8.56
N PHE A 260 -3.95 7.50 -8.21
CA PHE A 260 -3.01 8.48 -7.70
C PHE A 260 -2.81 9.59 -8.75
N GLU A 261 -2.43 10.77 -8.26
CA GLU A 261 -2.20 12.00 -9.01
C GLU A 261 -1.70 11.74 -10.44
N ILE A 262 -2.49 12.19 -11.43
CA ILE A 262 -2.16 12.08 -12.85
C ILE A 262 -0.80 12.74 -13.02
N ALA A 263 0.23 11.94 -13.33
CA ALA A 263 1.54 12.46 -13.67
C ALA A 263 1.35 13.51 -14.78
N ASP A 264 1.85 14.72 -14.54
CA ASP A 264 1.76 15.80 -15.51
C ASP A 264 2.49 15.36 -16.79
N SER A 265 1.71 14.95 -17.78
CA SER A 265 2.19 14.45 -19.07
C SER A 265 2.46 15.57 -20.06
N ARG A 266 2.37 16.82 -19.61
CA ARG A 266 2.78 17.96 -20.42
C ARG A 266 4.29 17.90 -20.59
N GLU A 267 4.70 18.07 -21.83
CA GLU A 267 6.09 18.15 -22.20
C GLU A 267 6.78 19.27 -21.42
N THR A 268 7.92 18.94 -20.84
CA THR A 268 8.72 19.93 -20.13
C THR A 268 9.33 20.92 -21.12
N PRO A 269 9.57 22.18 -20.72
CA PRO A 269 10.25 23.15 -21.58
C PRO A 269 11.62 22.68 -22.10
N GLU A 270 12.29 21.78 -21.37
CA GLU A 270 13.56 21.18 -21.79
C GLU A 270 13.37 20.14 -22.89
N GLU A 271 12.34 19.29 -22.78
CA GLU A 271 11.99 18.31 -23.81
C GLU A 271 11.56 18.98 -25.13
N ASP A 272 10.80 20.08 -25.04
CA ASP A 272 10.39 20.88 -26.20
C ASP A 272 11.61 21.52 -26.91
N LEU A 273 12.58 22.02 -26.12
CA LEU A 273 13.84 22.55 -26.65
C LEU A 273 14.65 21.46 -27.38
N PHE A 274 14.84 20.29 -26.76
CA PHE A 274 15.56 19.16 -27.38
C PHE A 274 14.89 18.69 -28.68
N ARG A 275 13.56 18.71 -28.74
CA ARG A 275 12.84 18.39 -29.97
C ARG A 275 13.14 19.40 -31.07
N HIS A 276 13.08 20.69 -30.77
CA HIS A 276 13.34 21.75 -31.75
C HIS A 276 14.78 21.75 -32.26
N GLU A 277 15.76 21.48 -31.40
CA GLU A 277 17.16 21.34 -31.81
C GLU A 277 17.35 20.17 -32.78
N GLY A 278 16.76 19.00 -32.47
CA GLY A 278 16.81 17.85 -33.37
C GLY A 278 16.10 18.09 -34.71
N GLU A 279 14.97 18.80 -34.72
CA GLU A 279 14.30 19.19 -35.97
C GLU A 279 15.16 20.12 -36.83
N MET A 280 15.84 21.10 -36.23
CA MET A 280 16.75 22.01 -36.94
C MET A 280 17.96 21.28 -37.52
N GLU A 281 18.53 20.34 -36.77
CA GLU A 281 19.65 19.53 -37.22
C GLU A 281 19.24 18.62 -38.39
N ALA A 282 18.07 17.99 -38.30
CA ALA A 282 17.49 17.18 -39.36
C ALA A 282 17.28 17.97 -40.66
N ILE A 283 16.81 19.23 -40.57
CA ILE A 283 16.68 20.12 -41.74
C ILE A 283 18.03 20.32 -42.43
N GLY A 284 19.11 20.54 -41.65
CA GLY A 284 20.46 20.66 -42.19
C GLY A 284 20.91 19.42 -42.97
N PHE A 285 20.64 18.22 -42.44
CA PHE A 285 20.94 16.97 -43.14
C PHE A 285 20.15 16.80 -44.44
N VAL A 286 18.86 17.16 -44.44
CA VAL A 286 18.00 17.11 -45.63
C VAL A 286 18.54 18.02 -46.73
N ASP A 287 18.98 19.23 -46.37
CA ASP A 287 19.47 20.23 -47.32
C ASP A 287 20.77 19.77 -47.97
N ASN A 288 21.69 19.25 -47.16
CA ASN A 288 22.94 18.67 -47.64
C ASN A 288 22.71 17.46 -48.55
N PHE A 289 21.73 16.61 -48.22
CA PHE A 289 21.36 15.45 -49.04
C PHE A 289 20.78 15.87 -50.39
N LEU A 290 19.82 16.79 -50.41
CA LEU A 290 19.20 17.30 -51.64
C LEU A 290 20.20 18.06 -52.53
N GLU A 291 21.14 18.78 -51.94
CA GLU A 291 22.23 19.44 -52.68
C GLU A 291 23.19 18.42 -53.29
N SER A 292 23.55 17.37 -52.55
CA SER A 292 24.42 16.28 -53.04
C SER A 292 23.76 15.51 -54.18
N LEU A 293 22.45 15.27 -54.07
CA LEU A 293 21.64 14.75 -55.16
C LEU A 293 21.68 15.67 -56.39
N ASN A 294 21.49 16.98 -56.23
CA ASN A 294 21.56 17.92 -57.36
C ASN A 294 22.94 17.93 -58.04
N LYS A 295 24.02 17.87 -57.24
CA LYS A 295 25.40 17.74 -57.73
C LYS A 295 25.62 16.43 -58.51
N SER A 296 25.03 15.32 -58.07
CA SER A 296 25.12 14.02 -58.77
C SER A 296 24.57 14.07 -60.20
N VAL A 297 23.57 14.92 -60.44
CA VAL A 297 22.96 15.14 -61.76
C VAL A 297 23.63 16.30 -62.53
N ARG A 298 24.77 16.79 -62.02
CA ARG A 298 25.56 17.90 -62.60
C ARG A 298 24.72 19.17 -62.85
N GLY A 299 23.74 19.45 -61.98
CA GLY A 299 22.91 20.65 -62.06
C GLY A 299 21.90 20.69 -63.21
N LYS A 300 21.62 19.57 -63.88
CA LYS A 300 20.59 19.51 -64.93
C LYS A 300 19.19 19.46 -64.31
N ALA A 301 18.50 20.60 -64.28
CA ALA A 301 17.19 20.78 -63.63
C ALA A 301 16.17 19.67 -63.95
N LYS A 302 15.90 19.36 -65.23
CA LYS A 302 14.93 18.32 -65.63
C LYS A 302 15.30 16.91 -65.18
N GLN A 303 16.59 16.62 -65.04
CA GLN A 303 17.03 15.31 -64.57
C GLN A 303 16.99 15.23 -63.04
N TYR A 304 17.25 16.34 -62.35
CA TYR A 304 17.09 16.45 -60.91
C TYR A 304 15.62 16.31 -60.50
N GLU A 305 14.72 17.00 -61.19
CA GLU A 305 13.26 16.90 -61.03
C GLU A 305 12.75 15.45 -61.14
N ARG A 306 13.17 14.73 -62.19
CA ARG A 306 12.85 13.30 -62.33
C ARG A 306 13.42 12.46 -61.20
N MET A 307 14.62 12.77 -60.73
CA MET A 307 15.25 12.04 -59.62
C MET A 307 14.52 12.30 -58.29
N ILE A 308 14.02 13.51 -58.06
CA ILE A 308 13.18 13.86 -56.89
C ILE A 308 11.84 13.13 -56.94
N ASN A 309 11.22 13.04 -58.12
CA ASN A 309 10.00 12.25 -58.31
C ASN A 309 10.25 10.75 -58.07
N VAL A 310 11.39 10.20 -58.50
CA VAL A 310 11.79 8.82 -58.17
C VAL A 310 12.04 8.66 -56.66
N LEU A 311 12.68 9.62 -56.00
CA LEU A 311 12.89 9.59 -54.54
C LEU A 311 11.54 9.53 -53.79
N TRP A 312 10.59 10.38 -54.20
CA TRP A 312 9.26 10.44 -53.61
C TRP A 312 8.49 9.13 -53.77
N HIS A 313 8.39 8.65 -55.01
CA HIS A 313 7.61 7.45 -55.30
C HIS A 313 8.31 6.17 -54.85
N CYS A 314 9.63 6.04 -54.88
CA CYS A 314 10.27 4.77 -54.49
C CYS A 314 10.60 4.65 -52.99
N TYR A 315 10.78 5.77 -52.26
CA TYR A 315 11.30 5.71 -50.88
C TYR A 315 10.42 6.42 -49.84
N LEU A 316 9.67 7.46 -50.20
CA LEU A 316 8.96 8.30 -49.20
C LEU A 316 7.45 8.00 -49.07
N ILE A 317 6.86 7.31 -50.05
CA ILE A 317 5.47 6.83 -50.00
C ILE A 317 5.45 5.31 -49.80
N SER A 318 4.72 4.87 -48.78
CA SER A 318 4.52 3.46 -48.42
C SER A 318 3.63 2.66 -49.39
N ASP A 319 2.92 3.35 -50.29
CA ASP A 319 1.92 2.79 -51.23
C ASP A 319 2.42 2.87 -52.68
N SER A 320 3.73 2.72 -52.85
CA SER A 320 4.35 2.78 -54.17
C SER A 320 4.35 1.42 -54.84
N GLY A 321 3.89 1.41 -56.09
CA GLY A 321 3.88 0.24 -56.94
C GLY A 321 5.28 -0.30 -57.25
N THR A 322 5.33 -1.38 -58.01
CA THR A 322 6.59 -1.97 -58.48
C THR A 322 7.41 -0.96 -59.31
N GLN A 323 8.72 -1.19 -59.47
CA GLN A 323 9.59 -0.29 -60.25
C GLN A 323 9.07 -0.02 -61.66
N LEU A 324 8.42 -1.02 -62.28
CA LEU A 324 7.78 -0.92 -63.60
C LEU A 324 6.59 0.05 -63.58
N GLU A 325 5.75 -0.03 -62.55
CA GLU A 325 4.59 0.85 -62.37
C GLU A 325 5.03 2.29 -62.09
N VAL A 326 6.12 2.49 -61.33
CA VAL A 326 6.71 3.83 -61.12
C VAL A 326 7.33 4.38 -62.40
N ALA A 327 8.00 3.54 -63.20
CA ALA A 327 8.56 3.94 -64.48
C ALA A 327 7.47 4.38 -65.48
N GLU A 328 6.35 3.64 -65.52
CA GLU A 328 5.17 3.99 -66.33
C GLU A 328 4.51 5.29 -65.83
N MET A 329 4.31 5.43 -64.52
CA MET A 329 3.73 6.64 -63.91
C MET A 329 4.54 7.90 -64.22
N LEU A 330 5.88 7.80 -64.18
CA LEU A 330 6.79 8.91 -64.44
C LEU A 330 7.12 9.09 -65.93
N GLY A 331 6.62 8.22 -66.82
CA GLY A 331 6.88 8.28 -68.26
C GLY A 331 8.36 8.07 -68.64
N VAL A 332 9.09 7.26 -67.88
CA VAL A 332 10.52 6.99 -68.05
C VAL A 332 10.80 5.49 -68.21
N SER A 333 12.00 5.13 -68.69
CA SER A 333 12.38 3.72 -68.80
C SER A 333 12.72 3.12 -67.43
N ASP A 334 12.41 1.84 -67.24
CA ASP A 334 12.75 1.07 -66.03
C ASP A 334 14.25 1.13 -65.69
N SER A 335 15.10 1.05 -66.71
CA SER A 335 16.57 1.20 -66.58
C SER A 335 17.00 2.55 -66.00
N LEU A 336 16.25 3.62 -66.29
CA LEU A 336 16.53 4.96 -65.79
C LEU A 336 16.12 5.10 -64.32
N VAL A 337 14.98 4.52 -63.94
CA VAL A 337 14.55 4.45 -62.53
C VAL A 337 15.59 3.66 -61.72
N SER A 338 16.09 2.54 -62.24
CA SER A 338 17.15 1.77 -61.58
C SER A 338 18.45 2.57 -61.40
N ASP A 339 18.87 3.34 -62.42
CA ASP A 339 20.07 4.21 -62.31
C ASP A 339 19.87 5.30 -61.26
N TYR A 340 18.69 5.94 -61.21
CA TYR A 340 18.38 6.95 -60.18
C TYR A 340 18.32 6.35 -58.78
N ARG A 341 17.70 5.17 -58.61
CA ARG A 341 17.68 4.45 -57.33
C ARG A 341 19.08 4.16 -56.81
N LYS A 342 19.97 3.65 -57.66
CA LYS A 342 21.39 3.40 -57.28
C LYS A 342 22.10 4.68 -56.82
N ARG A 343 21.83 5.81 -57.47
CA ARG A 343 22.43 7.10 -57.08
C ARG A 343 21.86 7.61 -55.76
N ILE A 344 20.55 7.49 -55.57
CA ILE A 344 19.88 7.85 -54.31
C ILE A 344 20.43 6.99 -53.17
N GLU A 345 20.50 5.67 -53.34
CA GLU A 345 21.05 4.74 -52.36
C GLU A 345 22.51 5.06 -52.03
N ALA A 346 23.34 5.38 -53.03
CA ALA A 346 24.72 5.79 -52.80
C ALA A 346 24.84 7.07 -51.95
N ASN A 347 23.91 8.02 -52.09
CA ASN A 347 23.88 9.23 -51.26
C ASN A 347 23.29 8.95 -49.86
N LEU A 348 22.28 8.07 -49.76
CA LEU A 348 21.72 7.66 -48.47
C LEU A 348 22.74 6.91 -47.62
N GLN A 349 23.59 6.07 -48.23
CA GLN A 349 24.67 5.35 -47.55
C GLN A 349 25.79 6.26 -47.02
N GLN A 350 25.90 7.49 -47.51
CA GLN A 350 26.86 8.48 -47.01
C GLN A 350 26.36 9.22 -45.77
N LEU A 351 25.07 9.09 -45.44
CA LEU A 351 24.51 9.67 -44.22
C LEU A 351 24.84 8.77 -43.03
N SER A 352 25.49 9.34 -42.02
CA SER A 352 25.69 8.72 -40.71
C SER A 352 24.85 9.49 -39.70
N PHE A 353 23.95 8.78 -39.02
CA PHE A 353 23.18 9.31 -37.88
C PHE A 353 23.71 8.66 -36.61
N ASP A 354 23.86 9.45 -35.55
CA ASP A 354 24.34 8.97 -34.26
C ASP A 354 23.21 8.31 -33.45
N GLY A 355 21.94 8.58 -33.80
CA GLY A 355 20.77 7.98 -33.15
C GLY A 355 19.57 7.65 -34.07
N VAL A 356 18.69 6.76 -33.60
CA VAL A 356 17.45 6.36 -34.31
C VAL A 356 16.45 7.53 -34.41
N ASN A 357 16.46 8.44 -33.45
CA ASN A 357 15.58 9.62 -33.45
C ASN A 357 15.96 10.63 -34.53
N GLU A 358 17.26 10.85 -34.76
CA GLU A 358 17.78 11.71 -35.83
C GLU A 358 17.38 11.17 -37.21
N ALA A 359 17.56 9.87 -37.44
CA ALA A 359 17.17 9.23 -38.70
C ALA A 359 15.66 9.38 -38.98
N ARG A 360 14.82 9.27 -37.94
CA ARG A 360 13.37 9.43 -38.04
C ARG A 360 12.96 10.89 -38.29
N GLN A 361 13.64 11.85 -37.66
CA GLN A 361 13.42 13.27 -37.91
C GLN A 361 13.87 13.67 -39.32
N PHE A 362 15.00 13.14 -39.79
CA PHE A 362 15.47 13.31 -41.17
C PHE A 362 14.45 12.78 -42.19
N GLU A 363 13.93 11.57 -42.00
CA GLU A 363 12.90 11.01 -42.91
C GLU A 363 11.65 11.90 -42.97
N LYS A 364 11.16 12.35 -41.79
CA LYS A 364 9.99 13.24 -41.68
C LYS A 364 10.23 14.57 -42.39
N ALA A 365 11.39 15.20 -42.15
CA ALA A 365 11.76 16.48 -42.76
C ALA A 365 11.98 16.34 -44.28
N LEU A 366 12.65 15.27 -44.74
CA LEU A 366 12.87 14.98 -46.15
C LEU A 366 11.54 14.80 -46.89
N LYS A 367 10.61 14.05 -46.30
CA LYS A 367 9.27 13.84 -46.84
C LYS A 367 8.51 15.15 -46.99
N GLN A 368 8.57 16.02 -45.99
CA GLN A 368 7.92 17.33 -46.08
C GLN A 368 8.53 18.18 -47.20
N LYS A 369 9.85 18.31 -47.24
CA LYS A 369 10.54 19.18 -48.20
C LYS A 369 10.39 18.69 -49.65
N VAL A 370 10.51 17.38 -49.89
CA VAL A 370 10.31 16.79 -51.23
C VAL A 370 8.87 16.96 -51.70
N ARG A 371 7.88 16.83 -50.79
CA ARG A 371 6.48 17.08 -51.11
C ARG A 371 6.25 18.52 -51.57
N GLU A 372 6.80 19.49 -50.84
CA GLU A 372 6.71 20.91 -51.21
C GLU A 372 7.32 21.17 -52.60
N MET A 373 8.46 20.55 -52.92
CA MET A 373 9.08 20.68 -54.24
C MET A 373 8.19 20.15 -55.38
N ILE A 374 7.53 19.01 -55.17
CA ILE A 374 6.64 18.38 -56.17
C ILE A 374 5.32 19.17 -56.32
N ASP A 375 4.76 19.68 -55.23
CA ASP A 375 3.51 20.45 -55.26
C ASP A 375 3.70 21.85 -55.91
N VAL A 376 4.87 22.49 -55.73
CA VAL A 376 5.26 23.72 -56.44
C VAL A 376 5.41 23.48 -57.95
N GLU A 377 5.91 22.32 -58.35
CA GLU A 377 6.05 21.95 -59.76
C GLU A 377 4.69 21.75 -60.45
N LYS A 378 3.75 21.06 -59.78
CA LYS A 378 2.39 20.87 -60.30
C LYS A 378 1.63 22.18 -60.46
N SER A 379 1.88 23.18 -59.61
CA SER A 379 1.26 24.50 -59.74
C SER A 379 1.91 25.35 -60.83
N ALA A 380 3.22 25.21 -61.09
CA ALA A 380 3.92 25.89 -62.17
C ALA A 380 3.63 25.31 -63.58
N ALA A 381 3.24 24.03 -63.70
CA ALA A 381 2.88 23.40 -64.97
C ALA A 381 1.43 23.69 -65.45
N VAL A 382 0.59 24.24 -64.57
CA VAL A 382 -0.83 24.56 -64.81
C VAL A 382 -1.07 26.05 -65.10
N ALA A 383 -0.07 26.90 -64.89
CA ALA A 383 -0.01 28.31 -65.31
C ALA A 383 0.71 28.44 -66.65
#